data_AF-A0AAN4Y6S1-F1
#
_entry.id   AF-A0AAN4Y6S1-F1
#
_cell.length_a   1.000
_cell.length_b   1.000
_cell.length_c   1.000
_cell.angle_alpha   90.00
_cell.angle_beta   90.00
_cell.angle_gamma   90.00
#
_symmetry.space_group_name_H-M   'P 1'
#
loop_
_entity.id
_entity.type
_entity.pdbx_description
1 polymer ?
#
loop_
_entity_poly.entity_id
_entity_poly.type
_entity_poly.pdbx_seq_one_letter_code
_entity_poly.pdbx_strand_id
1 'polypeptide(L)'
;MTKKPFGVNLTLLPSLNPPDYAAYARVIAEEGVKIVETAGHNPGPIIAQLKKANIVILHKCTTIRHAKSAIKLGVDFLSIDGFECAGHVGEHDLTSFILLGRARQELTVPFIASGGFAEGRGLAAALALGAEGINMGTRFLCTAESPIHQKIKEAIVHAQETDTALVMRRWRNTSRYFANTVTEAVLKIEKESPSGEFSEIAPFVNGQRGRQVFLNGDIHHGVS
;
A
#
# COMPACT_ATOMS: atom_id res chain seq x y z
N MET A 1 -8.68 -23.91 -0.14
CA MET A 1 -7.43 -23.59 -0.86
C MET A 1 -7.69 -23.60 -2.36
N THR A 2 -7.00 -22.74 -3.13
CA THR A 2 -7.18 -22.60 -4.59
C THR A 2 -6.14 -23.40 -5.37
N LYS A 3 -6.47 -23.80 -6.62
CA LYS A 3 -5.53 -24.40 -7.58
C LYS A 3 -4.93 -23.39 -8.56
N LYS A 4 -5.42 -22.14 -8.56
CA LYS A 4 -4.93 -21.07 -9.43
C LYS A 4 -3.64 -20.47 -8.83
N PRO A 5 -2.70 -19.99 -9.65
CA PRO A 5 -1.55 -19.24 -9.17
C PRO A 5 -1.99 -18.00 -8.37
N PHE A 6 -1.21 -17.65 -7.34
CA PHE A 6 -1.35 -16.42 -6.59
C PHE A 6 0.03 -15.78 -6.36
N GLY A 7 0.03 -14.48 -6.07
CA GLY A 7 1.24 -13.75 -5.70
C GLY A 7 1.33 -13.50 -4.20
N VAL A 8 2.52 -13.13 -3.73
CA VAL A 8 2.76 -12.72 -2.34
C VAL A 8 3.20 -11.27 -2.31
N ASN A 9 2.67 -10.48 -1.39
CA ASN A 9 3.17 -9.13 -1.11
C ASN A 9 4.28 -9.19 -0.05
N LEU A 10 5.40 -8.52 -0.30
CA LEU A 10 6.50 -8.32 0.66
C LEU A 10 6.78 -6.82 0.80
N THR A 11 6.26 -6.23 1.88
CA THR A 11 6.37 -4.79 2.14
C THR A 11 7.58 -4.49 3.04
N LEU A 12 8.47 -3.62 2.55
CA LEU A 12 9.73 -3.20 3.18
C LEU A 12 9.57 -1.80 3.81
N LEU A 13 8.69 -1.68 4.81
CA LEU A 13 8.47 -0.42 5.51
C LEU A 13 9.56 -0.15 6.56
N PRO A 14 9.80 1.13 6.89
CA PRO A 14 10.53 1.48 8.11
C PRO A 14 9.85 0.82 9.31
N SER A 15 10.56 -0.07 10.00
CA SER A 15 10.07 -0.78 11.18
C SER A 15 11.07 -0.63 12.31
N LEU A 16 10.57 -0.45 13.54
CA LEU A 16 11.39 -0.50 14.74
C LEU A 16 12.06 -1.87 14.91
N ASN A 17 11.35 -2.93 14.52
CA ASN A 17 11.83 -4.31 14.54
C ASN A 17 11.67 -4.88 13.12
N PRO A 18 12.65 -4.70 12.22
CA PRO A 18 12.55 -5.21 10.87
C PRO A 18 12.54 -6.74 10.87
N PRO A 19 11.60 -7.38 10.16
CA PRO A 19 11.63 -8.83 9.99
C PRO A 19 12.82 -9.26 9.14
N ASP A 20 13.17 -10.55 9.19
CA ASP A 20 14.16 -11.14 8.30
C ASP A 20 13.60 -11.28 6.88
N TYR A 21 13.62 -10.18 6.12
CA TYR A 21 13.10 -10.13 4.76
C TYR A 21 13.79 -11.13 3.82
N ALA A 22 15.06 -11.45 4.06
CA ALA A 22 15.80 -12.41 3.25
C ALA A 22 15.32 -13.86 3.50
N ALA A 23 14.98 -14.19 4.75
CA ALA A 23 14.31 -15.44 5.07
C ALA A 23 12.91 -15.52 4.45
N TYR A 24 12.11 -14.46 4.53
CA TYR A 24 10.79 -14.43 3.86
C TYR A 24 10.92 -14.62 2.34
N ALA A 25 11.85 -13.93 1.68
CA ALA A 25 12.09 -14.08 0.25
C ALA A 25 12.55 -15.51 -0.12
N ARG A 26 13.31 -16.17 0.76
CA ARG A 26 13.72 -17.57 0.59
C ARG A 26 12.52 -18.52 0.65
N VAL A 27 11.69 -18.39 1.69
CA VAL A 27 10.48 -19.21 1.84
C VAL A 27 9.55 -19.03 0.65
N ILE A 28 9.34 -17.79 0.18
CA ILE A 28 8.53 -17.51 -1.02
C ILE A 28 9.05 -18.30 -2.23
N ALA A 29 10.37 -18.34 -2.43
CA ALA A 29 10.98 -19.09 -3.52
C ALA A 29 10.87 -20.61 -3.33
N GLU A 30 11.10 -21.12 -2.11
CA GLU A 30 11.01 -22.55 -1.76
C GLU A 30 9.57 -23.08 -1.93
N GLU A 31 8.56 -22.29 -1.56
CA GLU A 31 7.14 -22.60 -1.73
C GLU A 31 6.66 -22.45 -3.20
N GLY A 32 7.55 -22.07 -4.11
CA GLY A 32 7.27 -22.05 -5.55
C GLY A 32 6.35 -20.92 -6.01
N VAL A 33 6.20 -19.85 -5.22
CA VAL A 33 5.45 -18.64 -5.60
C VAL A 33 6.06 -18.05 -6.88
N LYS A 34 5.21 -17.66 -7.83
CA LYS A 34 5.65 -17.21 -9.17
C LYS A 34 5.69 -15.69 -9.31
N ILE A 35 4.93 -14.96 -8.50
CA ILE A 35 4.78 -13.51 -8.59
C ILE A 35 4.92 -12.91 -7.19
N VAL A 36 5.74 -11.88 -7.05
CA VAL A 36 5.87 -11.12 -5.80
C VAL A 36 5.61 -9.64 -6.05
N GLU A 37 4.72 -9.06 -5.25
CA GLU A 37 4.59 -7.61 -5.15
C GLU A 37 5.54 -7.11 -4.05
N THR A 38 6.45 -6.20 -4.38
CA THR A 38 7.30 -5.52 -3.39
C THR A 38 6.88 -4.06 -3.24
N ALA A 39 7.03 -3.52 -2.04
CA ALA A 39 6.75 -2.12 -1.73
C ALA A 39 7.72 -1.59 -0.67
N GLY A 40 7.87 -0.27 -0.55
CA GLY A 40 8.68 0.34 0.49
C GLY A 40 10.13 0.62 0.07
N HIS A 41 11.00 0.80 1.06
CA HIS A 41 12.33 1.38 0.88
C HIS A 41 13.41 0.31 0.61
N ASN A 42 14.42 0.67 -0.19
CA ASN A 42 15.61 -0.15 -0.48
C ASN A 42 15.32 -1.60 -0.92
N PRO A 43 14.48 -1.82 -1.97
CA PRO A 43 14.08 -3.16 -2.37
C PRO A 43 15.18 -3.97 -3.09
N GLY A 44 16.31 -3.34 -3.44
CA GLY A 44 17.36 -3.93 -4.29
C GLY A 44 17.84 -5.33 -3.88
N PRO A 45 18.26 -5.55 -2.61
CA PRO A 45 18.73 -6.87 -2.18
C PRO A 45 17.66 -7.97 -2.31
N ILE A 46 16.41 -7.64 -1.94
CA ILE A 46 15.28 -8.56 -1.99
C ILE A 46 14.87 -8.85 -3.43
N ILE A 47 14.80 -7.82 -4.28
CA ILE A 47 14.56 -7.96 -5.72
C ILE A 47 15.63 -8.87 -6.34
N ALA A 48 16.91 -8.63 -6.06
CA ALA A 48 17.99 -9.44 -6.59
C ALA A 48 17.89 -10.92 -6.16
N GLN A 49 17.52 -11.18 -4.90
CA GLN A 49 17.28 -12.53 -4.41
C GLN A 49 16.11 -13.22 -5.12
N LEU A 50 14.97 -12.54 -5.27
CA LEU A 50 13.77 -13.08 -5.93
C LEU A 50 14.00 -13.31 -7.42
N LYS A 51 14.71 -12.41 -8.12
CA LYS A 51 15.05 -12.59 -9.55
C LYS A 51 15.93 -13.82 -9.79
N LYS A 52 16.85 -14.15 -8.88
CA LYS A 52 17.67 -15.39 -8.97
C LYS A 52 16.81 -16.66 -8.93
N ALA A 53 15.62 -16.60 -8.32
CA ALA A 53 14.65 -17.68 -8.29
C ALA A 53 13.66 -17.64 -9.49
N ASN A 54 13.88 -16.79 -10.49
CA ASN A 54 13.00 -16.58 -11.65
C ASN A 54 11.57 -16.15 -11.27
N ILE A 55 11.43 -15.40 -10.18
CA ILE A 55 10.15 -14.85 -9.74
C ILE A 55 9.86 -13.56 -10.51
N VAL A 56 8.62 -13.41 -10.99
CA VAL A 56 8.11 -12.18 -11.58
C VAL A 56 7.88 -11.14 -10.48
N ILE A 57 8.42 -9.94 -10.66
CA ILE A 57 8.35 -8.90 -9.64
C ILE A 57 7.49 -7.73 -10.13
N LEU A 58 6.45 -7.45 -9.35
CA LEU A 58 5.69 -6.21 -9.39
C LEU A 58 6.23 -5.28 -8.30
N HIS A 59 6.67 -4.07 -8.63
CA HIS A 59 7.12 -3.11 -7.60
C HIS A 59 6.22 -1.88 -7.53
N LYS A 60 5.77 -1.56 -6.31
CA LYS A 60 4.85 -0.47 -6.03
C LYS A 60 5.59 0.85 -5.78
N CYS A 61 5.20 1.88 -6.52
CA CYS A 61 5.86 3.19 -6.58
C CYS A 61 4.85 4.33 -6.50
N THR A 62 5.18 5.36 -5.73
CA THR A 62 4.38 6.61 -5.62
C THR A 62 4.90 7.75 -6.51
N THR A 63 6.01 7.54 -7.22
CA THR A 63 6.59 8.54 -8.15
C THR A 63 7.24 7.88 -9.37
N ILE A 64 7.33 8.63 -10.47
CA ILE A 64 8.06 8.20 -11.68
C ILE A 64 9.55 7.96 -11.42
N ARG A 65 10.16 8.76 -10.53
CA ARG A 65 11.56 8.57 -10.14
C ARG A 65 11.76 7.20 -9.49
N HIS A 66 10.90 6.82 -8.56
CA HIS A 66 10.98 5.50 -7.90
C HIS A 66 10.73 4.37 -8.89
N ALA A 67 9.75 4.53 -9.78
CA ALA A 67 9.48 3.58 -10.85
C ALA A 67 10.71 3.35 -11.75
N LYS A 68 11.37 4.43 -12.22
CA LYS A 68 12.61 4.33 -13.02
C LYS A 68 13.74 3.66 -12.26
N SER A 69 13.88 3.91 -10.95
CA SER A 69 14.85 3.20 -10.12
C SER A 69 14.54 1.71 -10.01
N ALA A 70 13.27 1.33 -9.86
CA ALA A 70 12.85 -0.06 -9.81
C ALA A 70 13.09 -0.80 -11.13
N ILE A 71 12.85 -0.13 -12.28
CA ILE A 71 13.18 -0.69 -13.61
C ILE A 71 14.67 -1.04 -13.70
N LYS A 72 15.57 -0.19 -13.20
CA LYS A 72 17.02 -0.48 -13.16
C LYS A 72 17.38 -1.69 -12.30
N LEU A 73 16.52 -2.06 -11.34
CA LEU A 73 16.67 -3.25 -10.51
C LEU A 73 16.11 -4.52 -11.18
N GLY A 74 15.51 -4.40 -12.37
CA GLY A 74 15.03 -5.54 -13.17
C GLY A 74 13.62 -6.03 -12.80
N VAL A 75 12.75 -5.16 -12.27
CA VAL A 75 11.34 -5.49 -12.05
C VAL A 75 10.62 -5.73 -13.37
N ASP A 76 9.61 -6.61 -13.35
CA ASP A 76 8.88 -7.04 -14.53
C ASP A 76 7.60 -6.21 -14.77
N PHE A 77 7.01 -5.72 -13.68
CA PHE A 77 5.83 -4.85 -13.68
C PHE A 77 5.96 -3.78 -12.60
N LEU A 78 5.20 -2.69 -12.76
CA LEU A 78 5.07 -1.65 -11.76
C LEU A 78 3.62 -1.52 -11.27
N SER A 79 3.45 -1.20 -9.99
CA SER A 79 2.17 -0.71 -9.46
C SER A 79 2.33 0.77 -9.16
N ILE A 80 1.60 1.63 -9.87
CA ILE A 80 1.70 3.08 -9.71
C ILE A 80 0.60 3.53 -8.75
N ASP A 81 1.01 3.86 -7.53
CA ASP A 81 0.15 4.29 -6.43
C ASP A 81 -0.07 5.81 -6.49
N GLY A 82 -1.30 6.22 -6.80
CA GLY A 82 -1.72 7.61 -6.70
C GLY A 82 -2.09 8.02 -5.28
N PHE A 83 -2.22 9.32 -5.06
CA PHE A 83 -2.55 9.93 -3.76
C PHE A 83 -3.84 9.42 -3.10
N GLU A 84 -4.75 8.87 -3.89
CA GLU A 84 -6.00 8.27 -3.44
C GLU A 84 -5.81 6.91 -2.75
N CYS A 85 -4.60 6.31 -2.77
CA CYS A 85 -4.37 5.00 -2.18
C CYS A 85 -4.52 4.99 -0.65
N ALA A 86 -4.90 3.82 -0.12
CA ALA A 86 -4.85 3.55 1.32
C ALA A 86 -3.42 3.14 1.71
N GLY A 87 -3.01 3.43 2.95
CA GLY A 87 -1.63 3.19 3.38
C GLY A 87 -0.69 4.32 2.94
N HIS A 88 0.58 3.98 2.66
CA HIS A 88 1.61 4.98 2.42
C HIS A 88 1.48 5.66 1.05
N VAL A 89 1.09 6.93 1.02
CA VAL A 89 0.81 7.69 -0.22
C VAL A 89 2.04 8.43 -0.78
N GLY A 90 3.17 8.37 -0.09
CA GLY A 90 4.33 9.21 -0.37
C GLY A 90 4.14 10.67 0.04
N GLU A 91 5.01 11.55 -0.45
CA GLU A 91 5.12 12.93 0.05
C GLU A 91 4.90 14.01 -1.03
N HIS A 92 4.36 13.62 -2.19
CA HIS A 92 4.25 14.48 -3.36
C HIS A 92 2.81 14.76 -3.80
N ASP A 93 1.82 14.14 -3.15
CA ASP A 93 0.39 14.36 -3.37
C ASP A 93 -0.04 14.25 -4.85
N LEU A 94 0.59 13.33 -5.59
CA LEU A 94 0.33 13.10 -7.00
C LEU A 94 -0.91 12.21 -7.17
N THR A 95 -2.01 12.79 -7.62
CA THR A 95 -3.24 12.06 -7.92
C THR A 95 -3.05 11.08 -9.08
N SER A 96 -3.84 10.01 -9.09
CA SER A 96 -3.78 8.96 -10.11
C SER A 96 -3.92 9.51 -11.52
N PHE A 97 -4.78 10.51 -11.74
CA PHE A 97 -5.00 11.10 -13.06
C PHE A 97 -3.71 11.67 -13.66
N ILE A 98 -2.91 12.41 -12.87
CA ILE A 98 -1.67 13.01 -13.32
C ILE A 98 -0.56 11.95 -13.37
N LEU A 99 -0.43 11.17 -12.30
CA LEU A 99 0.68 10.23 -12.14
C LEU A 99 0.68 9.13 -13.21
N LEU A 100 -0.50 8.58 -13.54
CA LEU A 100 -0.63 7.55 -14.57
C LEU A 100 -0.35 8.13 -15.97
N GLY A 101 -0.81 9.35 -16.24
CA GLY A 101 -0.49 10.04 -17.50
C GLY A 101 1.00 10.25 -17.70
N ARG A 102 1.73 10.59 -16.62
CA ARG A 102 3.21 10.65 -16.62
C ARG A 102 3.85 9.27 -16.77
N ALA A 103 3.31 8.26 -16.08
CA ALA A 103 3.80 6.88 -16.17
C ALA A 103 3.78 6.37 -17.62
N ARG A 104 2.67 6.54 -18.32
CA ARG A 104 2.53 6.17 -19.74
C ARG A 104 3.55 6.87 -20.66
N GLN A 105 3.92 8.11 -20.35
CA GLN A 105 4.86 8.88 -21.17
C GLN A 105 6.33 8.46 -20.93
N GLU A 106 6.65 7.98 -19.73
CA GLU A 106 8.04 7.88 -19.26
C GLU A 106 8.52 6.47 -18.95
N LEU A 107 7.62 5.50 -18.77
CA LEU A 107 7.96 4.14 -18.37
C LEU A 107 7.94 3.20 -19.57
N THR A 108 8.92 2.30 -19.61
CA THR A 108 9.07 1.27 -20.66
C THR A 108 8.59 -0.10 -20.21
N VAL A 109 8.31 -0.27 -18.92
CA VAL A 109 7.83 -1.50 -18.31
C VAL A 109 6.31 -1.36 -18.07
N PRO A 110 5.52 -2.42 -18.31
CA PRO A 110 4.10 -2.49 -17.95
C PRO A 110 3.80 -1.99 -16.54
N PHE A 111 2.66 -1.32 -16.39
CA PHE A 111 2.21 -0.89 -15.06
C PHE A 111 0.72 -1.08 -14.85
N ILE A 112 0.33 -1.36 -13.60
CA ILE A 112 -1.04 -1.31 -13.13
C ILE A 112 -1.28 -0.02 -12.35
N ALA A 113 -2.50 0.49 -12.38
CA ALA A 113 -2.91 1.66 -11.62
C ALA A 113 -3.40 1.26 -10.23
N SER A 114 -3.06 2.02 -9.19
CA SER A 114 -3.40 1.68 -7.81
C SER A 114 -3.78 2.93 -7.01
N GLY A 115 -4.82 2.80 -6.18
CA GLY A 115 -5.42 3.90 -5.42
C GLY A 115 -6.63 4.53 -6.12
N GLY A 116 -7.77 4.62 -5.42
CA GLY A 116 -8.99 5.26 -5.94
C GLY A 116 -9.84 4.40 -6.90
N PHE A 117 -9.47 3.16 -7.20
CA PHE A 117 -10.21 2.28 -8.10
C PHE A 117 -11.11 1.29 -7.33
N ALA A 118 -12.38 1.20 -7.74
CA ALA A 118 -13.35 0.30 -7.11
C ALA A 118 -14.31 -0.39 -8.09
N GLU A 119 -14.40 0.04 -9.36
CA GLU A 119 -15.39 -0.45 -10.32
C GLU A 119 -14.92 -0.31 -11.78
N GLY A 120 -15.74 -0.79 -12.71
CA GLY A 120 -15.40 -0.87 -14.14
C GLY A 120 -15.11 0.48 -14.81
N ARG A 121 -15.74 1.58 -14.36
CA ARG A 121 -15.42 2.93 -14.84
C ARG A 121 -14.00 3.34 -14.48
N GLY A 122 -13.57 3.03 -13.26
CA GLY A 122 -12.19 3.23 -12.81
C GLY A 122 -11.20 2.40 -13.62
N LEU A 123 -11.53 1.14 -13.91
CA LEU A 123 -10.72 0.30 -14.81
C LEU A 123 -10.61 0.93 -16.21
N ALA A 124 -11.72 1.34 -16.83
CA ALA A 124 -11.70 1.96 -18.15
C ALA A 124 -10.84 3.25 -18.17
N ALA A 125 -10.93 4.08 -17.14
CA ALA A 125 -10.10 5.27 -16.98
C ALA A 125 -8.61 4.92 -16.83
N ALA A 126 -8.26 3.92 -16.01
CA ALA A 126 -6.89 3.46 -15.85
C ALA A 126 -6.28 2.95 -17.16
N LEU A 127 -7.04 2.14 -17.91
CA LEU A 127 -6.63 1.63 -19.23
C LEU A 127 -6.43 2.79 -20.22
N ALA A 128 -7.33 3.77 -20.25
CA ALA A 128 -7.19 4.96 -21.09
C ALA A 128 -5.96 5.82 -20.73
N LEU A 129 -5.56 5.81 -19.45
CA LEU A 129 -4.34 6.45 -18.97
C LEU A 129 -3.08 5.60 -19.18
N GLY A 130 -3.19 4.42 -19.80
CA GLY A 130 -2.08 3.57 -20.22
C GLY A 130 -1.67 2.46 -19.24
N ALA A 131 -2.45 2.22 -18.18
CA ALA A 131 -2.23 1.07 -17.32
C ALA A 131 -2.71 -0.24 -17.99
N GLU A 132 -2.19 -1.38 -17.55
CA GLU A 132 -2.61 -2.72 -18.00
C GLU A 132 -3.66 -3.36 -17.07
N GLY A 133 -4.06 -2.65 -16.02
CA GLY A 133 -5.04 -3.11 -15.05
C GLY A 133 -5.10 -2.19 -13.83
N ILE A 134 -5.87 -2.62 -12.83
CA ILE A 134 -6.01 -1.92 -11.56
C ILE A 134 -5.67 -2.82 -10.36
N ASN A 135 -5.03 -2.24 -9.36
CA ASN A 135 -4.88 -2.79 -8.03
C ASN A 135 -5.88 -2.13 -7.09
N MET A 136 -6.50 -2.92 -6.21
CA MET A 136 -7.50 -2.44 -5.26
C MET A 136 -7.19 -2.98 -3.86
N GLY A 137 -7.30 -2.13 -2.84
CA GLY A 137 -7.23 -2.54 -1.43
C GLY A 137 -8.62 -2.48 -0.80
N THR A 138 -9.12 -1.26 -0.57
CA THR A 138 -10.40 -0.97 0.09
C THR A 138 -11.59 -1.76 -0.49
N ARG A 139 -11.64 -1.93 -1.83
CA ARG A 139 -12.72 -2.69 -2.48
C ARG A 139 -12.73 -4.17 -2.06
N PHE A 140 -11.56 -4.80 -1.88
CA PHE A 140 -11.48 -6.20 -1.47
C PHE A 140 -11.76 -6.39 0.02
N LEU A 141 -11.64 -5.35 0.85
CA LEU A 141 -12.11 -5.43 2.24
C LEU A 141 -13.63 -5.69 2.31
N CYS A 142 -14.39 -5.17 1.34
CA CYS A 142 -15.85 -5.25 1.28
C CYS A 142 -16.40 -6.42 0.44
N THR A 143 -15.65 -7.52 0.30
CA THR A 143 -16.16 -8.76 -0.34
C THR A 143 -16.67 -9.74 0.70
N ALA A 144 -17.45 -10.74 0.26
CA ALA A 144 -17.98 -11.78 1.15
C ALA A 144 -16.85 -12.60 1.79
N GLU A 145 -15.80 -12.91 1.02
CA GLU A 145 -14.69 -13.76 1.39
C GLU A 145 -13.63 -13.08 2.27
N SER A 146 -13.62 -11.74 2.31
CA SER A 146 -12.71 -10.98 3.17
C SER A 146 -12.89 -11.39 4.64
N PRO A 147 -11.83 -11.81 5.34
CA PRO A 147 -11.92 -12.39 6.68
C PRO A 147 -12.01 -11.35 7.80
N ILE A 148 -12.31 -10.08 7.46
CA ILE A 148 -12.45 -9.00 8.44
C ILE A 148 -13.85 -8.98 9.05
N HIS A 149 -13.95 -8.41 10.25
CA HIS A 149 -15.21 -8.28 10.96
C HIS A 149 -16.25 -7.50 10.14
N GLN A 150 -17.49 -7.99 10.12
CA GLN A 150 -18.58 -7.46 9.31
C GLN A 150 -18.83 -5.96 9.52
N LYS A 151 -18.78 -5.48 10.77
CA LYS A 151 -18.86 -4.04 11.11
C LYS A 151 -17.85 -3.16 10.38
N ILE A 152 -16.66 -3.67 10.06
CA ILE A 152 -15.66 -2.90 9.29
C ILE A 152 -16.11 -2.75 7.84
N LYS A 153 -16.64 -3.83 7.25
CA LYS A 153 -17.20 -3.78 5.89
C LYS A 153 -18.36 -2.77 5.83
N GLU A 154 -19.25 -2.82 6.81
CA GLU A 154 -20.36 -1.88 6.95
C GLU A 154 -19.86 -0.44 7.11
N ALA A 155 -18.86 -0.20 7.96
CA ALA A 155 -18.28 1.13 8.13
C ALA A 155 -17.73 1.68 6.80
N ILE A 156 -17.00 0.88 6.03
CA ILE A 156 -16.48 1.29 4.71
C ILE A 156 -17.62 1.60 3.73
N VAL A 157 -18.70 0.82 3.73
CA VAL A 157 -19.86 1.04 2.84
C VAL A 157 -20.63 2.31 3.19
N HIS A 158 -20.71 2.68 4.47
CA HIS A 158 -21.39 3.90 4.91
C HIS A 158 -20.50 5.16 4.85
N ALA A 159 -19.19 4.99 4.70
CA ALA A 159 -18.22 6.07 4.65
C ALA A 159 -18.43 7.00 3.44
N GLN A 160 -18.14 8.27 3.63
CA GLN A 160 -18.00 9.26 2.56
C GLN A 160 -16.55 9.33 2.08
N GLU A 161 -16.31 9.91 0.91
CA GLU A 161 -14.96 10.09 0.37
C GLU A 161 -14.07 10.98 1.24
N THR A 162 -14.69 11.78 2.12
CA THR A 162 -14.03 12.65 3.10
C THR A 162 -13.64 11.94 4.40
N ASP A 163 -14.07 10.70 4.63
CA ASP A 163 -13.88 9.98 5.90
C ASP A 163 -12.51 9.27 5.97
N THR A 164 -11.47 9.89 5.42
CA THR A 164 -10.09 9.42 5.53
C THR A 164 -9.18 10.53 6.04
N ALA A 165 -8.15 10.13 6.78
CA ALA A 165 -7.16 11.04 7.35
C ALA A 165 -5.76 10.72 6.82
N LEU A 166 -5.00 11.77 6.50
CA LEU A 166 -3.56 11.68 6.24
C LEU A 166 -2.80 11.99 7.50
N VAL A 167 -2.21 10.96 8.10
CA VAL A 167 -1.41 11.09 9.33
C VAL A 167 0.07 10.89 9.04
N MET A 168 0.91 11.32 9.97
CA MET A 168 2.37 11.15 9.95
C MET A 168 3.10 11.96 8.87
N ARG A 169 2.51 13.06 8.40
CA ARG A 169 3.11 13.93 7.37
C ARG A 169 4.37 14.61 7.88
N ARG A 170 4.36 15.09 9.14
CA ARG A 170 5.51 15.72 9.81
C ARG A 170 6.77 14.85 9.77
N TRP A 171 6.63 13.53 9.84
CA TRP A 171 7.74 12.58 9.83
C TRP A 171 8.05 12.02 8.44
N ARG A 172 7.44 12.56 7.38
CA ARG A 172 7.61 12.09 5.99
C ARG A 172 7.31 10.59 5.85
N ASN A 173 6.28 10.16 6.56
CA ASN A 173 5.78 8.80 6.56
C ASN A 173 4.27 8.80 6.30
N THR A 174 3.81 9.71 5.43
CA THR A 174 2.40 10.00 5.22
C THR A 174 1.63 8.73 4.89
N SER A 175 0.60 8.43 5.68
CA SER A 175 -0.29 7.29 5.45
C SER A 175 -1.75 7.69 5.55
N ARG A 176 -2.56 7.14 4.64
CA ARG A 176 -4.02 7.31 4.62
C ARG A 176 -4.70 6.17 5.37
N TYR A 177 -5.51 6.54 6.35
CA TYR A 177 -6.36 5.62 7.13
C TYR A 177 -7.80 6.11 7.18
N PHE A 178 -8.71 5.25 7.65
CA PHE A 178 -10.06 5.66 7.99
C PHE A 178 -10.06 6.73 9.09
N ALA A 179 -10.87 7.78 8.93
CA ALA A 179 -10.99 8.84 9.92
C ALA A 179 -11.73 8.34 11.16
N ASN A 180 -11.04 8.36 12.30
CA ASN A 180 -11.55 7.93 13.59
C ASN A 180 -10.85 8.69 14.74
N THR A 181 -11.33 8.46 15.96
CA THR A 181 -10.77 9.00 17.22
C THR A 181 -9.25 8.81 17.38
N VAL A 182 -8.68 7.71 16.86
CA VAL A 182 -7.23 7.46 16.92
C VAL A 182 -6.48 8.34 15.93
N THR A 183 -6.93 8.43 14.67
CA THR A 183 -6.33 9.33 13.68
C THR A 183 -6.47 10.79 14.08
N GLU A 184 -7.59 11.19 14.69
CA GLU A 184 -7.78 12.54 15.24
C GLU A 184 -6.77 12.84 16.35
N ALA A 185 -6.56 11.90 17.28
CA ALA A 185 -5.56 12.03 18.33
C ALA A 185 -4.14 12.16 17.76
N VAL A 186 -3.80 11.35 16.75
CA VAL A 186 -2.49 11.42 16.06
C VAL A 186 -2.32 12.78 15.37
N LEU A 187 -3.33 13.26 14.66
CA LEU A 187 -3.30 14.58 14.00
C LEU A 187 -3.16 15.73 14.99
N LYS A 188 -3.81 15.62 16.15
CA LYS A 188 -3.67 16.60 17.23
C LYS A 188 -2.23 16.66 17.73
N ILE A 189 -1.65 15.51 18.07
CA ILE A 189 -0.25 15.41 18.53
C ILE A 189 0.70 15.93 17.43
N GLU A 190 0.48 15.55 16.18
CA GLU A 190 1.33 15.98 15.05
C GLU A 190 1.38 17.51 14.91
N LYS A 191 0.24 18.18 15.10
CA LYS A 191 0.11 19.65 15.03
C LYS A 191 0.64 20.37 16.26
N GLU A 192 0.39 19.82 17.45
CA GLU A 192 0.64 20.51 18.72
C GLU A 192 1.99 20.16 19.35
N SER A 193 2.62 19.05 18.95
CA SER A 193 3.84 18.57 19.60
C SER A 193 5.01 19.56 19.45
N PRO A 194 5.57 20.04 20.58
CA PRO A 194 6.76 20.88 20.57
C PRO A 194 8.03 20.08 20.25
N SER A 195 8.09 18.79 20.62
CA SER A 195 9.28 17.94 20.43
C SER A 195 9.38 17.44 18.99
N GLY A 196 8.25 17.04 18.40
CA GLY A 196 8.19 16.41 17.10
C GLY A 196 8.73 15.00 17.06
N GLU A 197 8.84 14.33 18.20
CA GLU A 197 9.38 12.97 18.29
C GLU A 197 8.33 11.93 17.89
N PHE A 198 8.70 10.98 17.01
CA PHE A 198 7.75 9.96 16.54
C PHE A 198 7.23 9.05 17.66
N SER A 199 7.99 8.94 18.76
CA SER A 199 7.61 8.16 19.95
C SER A 199 6.31 8.64 20.59
N GLU A 200 5.89 9.90 20.38
CA GLU A 200 4.64 10.46 20.91
C GLU A 200 3.40 9.83 20.27
N ILE A 201 3.50 9.43 19.00
CA ILE A 201 2.40 8.81 18.25
C ILE A 201 2.56 7.29 18.09
N ALA A 202 3.76 6.74 18.32
CA ALA A 202 4.05 5.32 18.14
C ALA A 202 3.05 4.36 18.82
N PRO A 203 2.52 4.62 20.04
CA PRO A 203 1.50 3.78 20.66
C PRO A 203 0.14 3.78 19.94
N PHE A 204 -0.18 4.85 19.19
CA PHE A 204 -1.44 5.02 18.46
C PHE A 204 -1.37 4.33 17.09
N VAL A 205 -0.21 4.39 16.42
CA VAL A 205 0.00 3.84 15.07
C VAL A 205 0.61 2.43 15.07
N ASN A 206 0.57 1.73 16.21
CA ASN A 206 1.07 0.36 16.33
C ASN A 206 0.20 -0.62 15.51
N GLY A 207 0.82 -1.36 14.59
CA GLY A 207 0.15 -2.36 13.75
C GLY A 207 -0.55 -3.49 14.51
N GLN A 208 -0.13 -3.83 15.74
CA GLN A 208 -0.85 -4.80 16.59
C GLN A 208 -2.23 -4.26 16.99
N ARG A 209 -2.33 -2.96 17.25
CA ARG A 209 -3.58 -2.27 17.58
C ARG A 209 -4.45 -2.14 16.34
N GLY A 210 -3.88 -1.72 15.21
CA GLY A 210 -4.60 -1.69 13.92
C GLY A 210 -5.17 -3.04 13.51
N ARG A 211 -4.41 -4.13 13.72
CA ARG A 211 -4.91 -5.50 13.46
C ARG A 211 -6.18 -5.83 14.25
N GLN A 212 -6.33 -5.35 15.48
CA GLN A 212 -7.52 -5.65 16.28
C GLN A 212 -8.77 -5.04 15.68
N VAL A 213 -8.71 -3.88 15.01
CA VAL A 213 -9.86 -3.26 14.32
C VAL A 213 -10.54 -4.28 13.38
N PHE A 214 -9.73 -4.97 12.57
CA PHE A 214 -10.23 -5.97 11.63
C PHE A 214 -10.78 -7.24 12.31
N LEU A 215 -10.36 -7.55 13.53
CA LEU A 215 -10.77 -8.76 14.27
C LEU A 215 -12.00 -8.52 15.15
N ASN A 216 -12.08 -7.37 15.82
CA ASN A 216 -13.11 -7.06 16.81
C ASN A 216 -14.23 -6.15 16.27
N GLY A 217 -14.03 -5.52 15.10
CA GLY A 217 -15.02 -4.65 14.49
C GLY A 217 -15.15 -3.26 15.11
N ASP A 218 -14.22 -2.85 15.98
CA ASP A 218 -14.19 -1.53 16.58
C ASP A 218 -13.31 -0.59 15.76
N ILE A 219 -13.95 0.23 14.93
CA ILE A 219 -13.31 1.23 14.07
C ILE A 219 -12.52 2.29 14.85
N HIS A 220 -12.71 2.40 16.17
CA HIS A 220 -12.00 3.34 17.02
C HIS A 220 -10.85 2.68 17.80
N HIS A 221 -10.61 1.38 17.59
CA HIS A 221 -9.59 0.68 18.33
C HIS A 221 -8.18 1.09 17.91
N GLY A 222 -7.93 1.41 16.63
CA GLY A 222 -6.59 1.72 16.10
C GLY A 222 -6.64 2.42 14.75
N VAL A 223 -5.47 2.63 14.13
CA VAL A 223 -5.39 3.02 12.71
C VAL A 223 -5.64 1.81 11.81
N SER A 224 -6.49 1.94 10.80
CA SER A 224 -6.88 0.86 9.88
C SER A 224 -7.34 1.39 8.53
#